data_AF-A0A7D9LM16-F1
#
_entry.id   AF-A0A7D9LM16-F1
#
_cell.length_a   1.000
_cell.length_b   1.000
_cell.length_c   1.000
_cell.angle_alpha   90.00
_cell.angle_beta   90.00
_cell.angle_gamma   90.00
#
_symmetry.space_group_name_H-M   'P 1'
#
loop_
_entity.id
_entity.type
_entity.pdbx_description
1 polymer ?
#
loop_
_entity_poly.entity_id
_entity_poly.type
_entity_poly.pdbx_seq_one_letter_code
_entity_poly.pdbx_strand_id
1 'polypeptide(L)'
;MPAWKAINNILSRKSPKSIINNNMKVNDRDVVMPEEVSDCFNKYFADIGAKVANSVENSNCTFAEYLNNSASKNTTFSFQTVEPQLVYHLLQTISPSKATGVDKIPEKILKLAAPVIAQSLTNLFNYSITTETFPSEWKIAKVIPLHKSGPRNLLDNYRPISILPTISKIFEKIIYRQIFTYLNTNNIISKYQFGFRPNHSTADALLHSTNEWYTNLDRGMFNIAVFLDLKKAFDTINHKILTSKLGFYGVRMFADDTTLTACGKSLLEIESKINSDLANVNAWLLANKLSLNLVKTEYLLIGSRSKINNLTSEPNIVINNRPIKRVTETKSLGILIDQFLSWDSHLDELCKK
;
A
#
# COMPACT_ATOMS: atom_id res chain seq x y z
N MET A 1 5.93 -22.71 -18.96
CA MET A 1 6.24 -21.29 -19.27
C MET A 1 5.06 -20.46 -18.77
N PRO A 2 5.22 -19.38 -17.98
CA PRO A 2 4.06 -18.63 -17.50
C PRO A 2 3.27 -18.11 -18.70
N ALA A 3 1.95 -18.35 -18.76
CA ALA A 3 1.11 -18.01 -19.91
C ALA A 3 1.30 -16.56 -20.37
N TRP A 4 1.50 -15.65 -19.42
CA TRP A 4 1.78 -14.23 -19.66
C TRP A 4 3.07 -13.94 -20.45
N LYS A 5 4.09 -14.81 -20.30
CA LYS A 5 5.37 -14.69 -21.03
C LYS A 5 5.24 -15.16 -22.48
N ALA A 6 4.39 -16.16 -22.73
CA ALA A 6 4.07 -16.62 -24.08
C ALA A 6 3.24 -15.57 -24.82
N ILE A 7 2.21 -15.02 -24.16
CA ILE A 7 1.33 -13.98 -24.71
C ILE A 7 2.12 -12.72 -25.11
N ASN A 8 3.02 -12.23 -24.25
CA ASN A 8 3.82 -11.04 -24.58
C ASN A 8 4.84 -11.27 -25.71
N ASN A 9 5.33 -12.51 -25.88
CA ASN A 9 6.21 -12.86 -27.00
C ASN A 9 5.43 -12.95 -28.32
N ILE A 10 4.22 -13.50 -28.31
CA ILE A 10 3.35 -13.58 -29.50
C ILE A 10 2.91 -12.17 -29.92
N LEU A 11 2.60 -11.30 -28.96
CA LEU A 11 2.13 -9.94 -29.23
C LEU A 11 3.25 -8.93 -29.52
N SER A 12 4.53 -9.36 -29.61
CA SER A 12 5.68 -8.48 -29.84
C SER A 12 5.74 -7.26 -28.91
N ARG A 13 5.21 -7.39 -27.68
CA ARG A 13 5.14 -6.31 -26.68
C ARG A 13 6.50 -6.13 -25.98
N LYS A 14 7.55 -5.81 -26.73
CA LYS A 14 8.77 -5.23 -26.16
C LYS A 14 8.68 -3.71 -26.30
N SER A 15 8.15 -3.05 -25.28
CA SER A 15 8.32 -1.60 -25.16
C SER A 15 9.83 -1.28 -25.17
N PRO A 16 10.31 -0.33 -25.99
CA PRO A 16 11.71 0.07 -25.97
C PRO A 16 12.12 0.46 -24.55
N LYS A 17 13.36 0.14 -24.16
CA LYS A 17 13.92 0.56 -22.86
C LYS A 17 13.71 2.06 -22.72
N SER A 18 12.92 2.48 -21.74
CA SER A 18 12.55 3.87 -21.56
C SER A 18 13.78 4.68 -21.18
N ILE A 19 14.36 5.38 -22.16
CA ILE A 19 15.30 6.45 -21.89
C ILE A 19 14.47 7.57 -21.25
N ILE A 20 14.84 7.99 -20.05
CA ILE A 20 14.28 9.20 -19.45
C ILE A 20 14.74 10.33 -20.38
N ASN A 21 13.80 11.02 -21.03
CA ASN A 21 14.15 12.18 -21.84
C ASN A 21 14.86 13.17 -20.92
N ASN A 22 16.03 13.65 -21.35
CA ASN A 22 16.87 14.49 -20.52
C ASN A 22 16.20 15.80 -20.09
N ASN A 23 15.08 16.22 -20.68
CA ASN A 23 14.43 17.49 -20.38
C ASN A 23 13.44 17.35 -19.21
N MET A 24 13.92 17.63 -18.00
CA MET A 24 13.11 17.74 -16.78
C MET A 24 12.76 19.18 -16.47
N LYS A 25 11.50 19.46 -16.10
CA LYS A 25 11.11 20.77 -15.58
C LYS A 25 11.21 20.79 -14.07
N VAL A 26 12.11 21.62 -13.54
CA VAL A 26 12.25 21.88 -12.09
C VAL A 26 12.21 23.39 -11.90
N ASN A 27 11.17 23.89 -11.21
CA ASN A 27 10.96 25.33 -10.94
C ASN A 27 11.06 26.19 -12.23
N ASP A 28 10.34 25.80 -13.29
CA ASP A 28 10.33 26.44 -14.61
C ASP A 28 11.68 26.49 -15.36
N ARG A 29 12.70 25.76 -14.88
CA ARG A 29 13.96 25.53 -15.59
C ARG A 29 13.97 24.13 -16.21
N ASP A 30 14.42 24.07 -17.45
CA ASP A 30 14.71 22.80 -18.12
C ASP A 30 16.11 22.33 -17.70
N VAL A 31 16.15 21.25 -16.91
CA VAL A 31 17.37 20.54 -16.53
C VAL A 31 17.62 19.47 -17.57
N VAL A 32 18.81 19.42 -18.15
CA VAL A 32 19.18 18.51 -19.25
C VAL A 32 20.33 17.56 -18.89
N MET A 33 21.13 17.89 -17.89
CA MET A 33 22.30 17.08 -17.51
C MET A 33 21.89 15.85 -16.70
N PRO A 34 22.34 14.62 -17.06
CA PRO A 34 21.92 13.39 -16.38
C PRO A 34 22.20 13.37 -14.87
N GLU A 35 23.32 13.95 -14.43
CA GLU A 35 23.69 14.06 -13.02
C GLU A 35 22.74 15.00 -12.27
N GLU A 36 22.49 16.19 -12.83
CA GLU A 36 21.55 17.15 -12.26
C GLU A 36 20.11 16.61 -12.20
N VAL A 37 19.67 15.86 -13.22
CA VAL A 37 18.38 15.16 -13.23
C VAL A 37 18.30 14.13 -12.11
N SER A 38 19.39 13.37 -11.89
CA SER A 38 19.46 12.35 -10.83
C SER A 38 19.41 12.98 -9.45
N ASP A 39 20.13 14.09 -9.24
CA ASP A 39 20.10 14.86 -7.99
C ASP A 39 18.74 15.49 -7.72
N CYS A 40 18.08 16.02 -8.77
CA CYS A 40 16.73 16.55 -8.66
C CYS A 40 15.73 15.47 -8.21
N PHE A 41 15.79 14.28 -8.82
CA PHE A 41 14.97 13.15 -8.38
C PHE A 41 15.27 12.74 -6.94
N ASN A 42 16.55 12.63 -6.57
CA ASN A 42 16.94 12.19 -5.24
C ASN A 42 16.44 13.17 -4.17
N LYS A 43 16.68 14.48 -4.36
CA LYS A 43 16.16 15.54 -3.47
C LYS A 43 14.64 15.52 -3.40
N TYR A 44 13.97 15.40 -4.55
CA TYR A 44 12.52 15.36 -4.60
C TYR A 44 11.94 14.17 -3.83
N PHE A 45 12.46 12.96 -4.05
CA PHE A 45 11.99 11.76 -3.36
C PHE A 45 12.33 11.77 -1.86
N ALA A 46 13.47 12.34 -1.46
CA ALA A 46 13.83 12.48 -0.05
C ALA A 46 12.94 13.49 0.70
N ASP A 47 12.58 14.61 0.06
CA ASP A 47 11.88 15.71 0.74
C ASP A 47 10.36 15.58 0.75
N ILE A 48 9.78 14.88 -0.23
CA ILE A 48 8.34 14.99 -0.47
C ILE A 48 7.48 14.45 0.67
N GLY A 49 7.95 13.40 1.34
CA GLY A 49 7.29 12.85 2.52
C GLY A 49 7.15 13.87 3.64
N ALA A 50 8.25 14.53 3.99
CA ALA A 50 8.28 15.57 5.03
C ALA A 50 7.40 16.78 4.66
N LYS A 51 7.43 17.22 3.39
CA LYS A 51 6.58 18.34 2.92
C LYS A 51 5.09 18.00 3.04
N VAL A 52 4.68 16.79 2.68
CA VAL A 52 3.28 16.37 2.80
C VAL A 52 2.89 16.19 4.26
N ALA A 53 3.73 15.56 5.08
CA ALA A 53 3.47 15.37 6.51
C ALA A 53 3.33 16.71 7.28
N ASN A 54 4.13 17.72 6.93
CA ASN A 54 4.05 19.06 7.54
C ASN A 54 2.84 19.86 7.08
N SER A 55 2.20 19.48 5.96
CA SER A 55 0.97 20.11 5.47
C SER A 55 -0.31 19.57 6.13
N VAL A 56 -0.19 18.52 6.95
CA VAL A 56 -1.33 17.96 7.69
C VAL A 56 -1.65 18.89 8.87
N GLU A 57 -2.92 19.26 8.98
CA GLU A 57 -3.42 20.10 10.07
C GLU A 57 -3.20 19.42 11.44
N ASN A 58 -2.90 20.23 12.46
CA ASN A 58 -2.76 19.72 13.82
C ASN A 58 -4.13 19.33 14.38
N SER A 59 -4.21 18.13 14.94
CA SER A 59 -5.41 17.60 15.58
C SER A 59 -5.41 17.89 17.08
N ASN A 60 -6.60 18.15 17.64
CA ASN A 60 -6.83 18.24 19.09
C ASN A 60 -6.89 16.86 19.77
N CYS A 61 -7.07 15.78 18.99
CA CYS A 61 -7.09 14.40 19.48
C CYS A 61 -5.75 13.68 19.20
N THR A 62 -5.38 12.76 20.09
CA THR A 62 -4.11 12.04 20.03
C THR A 62 -4.29 10.62 19.48
N PHE A 63 -3.29 10.07 18.79
CA PHE A 63 -3.37 8.70 18.26
C PHE A 63 -3.61 7.65 19.35
N ALA A 64 -3.27 7.96 20.61
CA ALA A 64 -3.40 7.07 21.75
C ALA A 64 -4.87 6.76 22.08
N GLU A 65 -5.78 7.71 21.84
CA GLU A 65 -7.22 7.55 22.04
C GLU A 65 -7.82 6.48 21.12
N TYR A 66 -7.16 6.19 20.00
CA TYR A 66 -7.59 5.22 18.99
C TYR A 66 -6.87 3.86 19.10
N LEU A 67 -6.10 3.65 20.17
CA LEU A 67 -5.47 2.36 20.44
C LEU A 67 -6.50 1.41 21.06
N ASN A 68 -6.53 0.16 20.57
CA ASN A 68 -7.48 -0.81 21.08
C ASN A 68 -7.03 -1.31 22.46
N ASN A 69 -7.62 -0.76 23.52
CA ASN A 69 -7.33 -1.13 24.91
C ASN A 69 -7.58 -2.62 25.20
N SER A 70 -8.46 -3.29 24.46
CA SER A 70 -8.72 -4.73 24.62
C SER A 70 -7.64 -5.64 24.01
N ALA A 71 -6.79 -5.09 23.13
CA ALA A 71 -5.70 -5.82 22.48
C ALA A 71 -4.36 -5.71 23.25
N SER A 72 -4.28 -4.84 24.27
CA SER A 72 -3.15 -4.83 25.22
C SER A 72 -3.30 -6.01 26.19
N LYS A 73 -3.04 -7.22 25.68
CA LYS A 73 -2.63 -8.32 26.55
C LYS A 73 -1.20 -8.03 27.00
N ASN A 74 -0.81 -8.47 28.19
CA ASN A 74 0.55 -8.40 28.75
C ASN A 74 1.58 -9.23 27.92
N THR A 75 1.59 -9.08 26.60
CA THR A 75 2.45 -9.82 25.68
C THR A 75 3.55 -8.89 25.21
N THR A 76 4.79 -9.28 25.49
CA THR A 76 5.99 -8.61 25.01
C THR A 76 6.58 -9.41 23.86
N PHE A 77 6.78 -8.77 22.70
CA PHE A 77 7.51 -9.39 21.59
C PHE A 77 9.01 -9.20 21.77
N SER A 78 9.77 -10.26 21.52
CA SER A 78 11.24 -10.21 21.41
C SER A 78 11.69 -10.99 20.19
N PHE A 79 12.69 -10.46 19.49
CA PHE A 79 13.26 -11.15 18.34
C PHE A 79 14.01 -12.40 18.78
N GLN A 80 13.86 -13.45 18.00
CA GLN A 80 14.51 -14.74 18.21
C GLN A 80 15.60 -14.95 17.15
N THR A 81 16.68 -15.61 17.55
CA THR A 81 17.73 -16.06 16.62
C THR A 81 17.17 -17.10 15.65
N VAL A 82 17.80 -17.21 14.48
CA VAL A 82 17.38 -18.12 13.41
C VAL A 82 18.38 -19.23 13.16
N GLU A 83 17.88 -20.33 12.61
CA GLU A 83 18.68 -21.48 12.23
C GLU A 83 19.24 -21.36 10.80
N PRO A 84 20.40 -21.99 10.52
CA PRO A 84 21.02 -22.01 9.20
C PRO A 84 20.11 -22.55 8.10
N GLN A 85 19.27 -23.53 8.44
CA GLN A 85 18.36 -24.17 7.50
C GLN A 85 17.31 -23.19 6.94
N LEU A 86 16.83 -22.27 7.78
CA LEU A 86 15.91 -21.21 7.36
C LEU A 86 16.58 -20.28 6.36
N VAL A 87 17.81 -19.83 6.65
CA VAL A 87 18.57 -18.92 5.79
C VAL A 87 18.90 -19.59 4.45
N TYR A 88 19.33 -20.86 4.49
CA TYR A 88 19.55 -21.67 3.29
C TYR A 88 18.30 -21.75 2.42
N HIS A 89 17.14 -22.08 3.01
CA HIS A 89 15.88 -22.14 2.28
C HIS A 89 15.51 -20.77 1.67
N LEU A 90 15.67 -19.67 2.42
CA LEU A 90 15.41 -18.33 1.90
C LEU A 90 16.28 -18.00 0.69
N LEU A 91 17.58 -18.32 0.75
CA LEU A 91 18.52 -18.19 -0.37
C LEU A 91 18.11 -19.04 -1.58
N GLN A 92 17.57 -20.24 -1.37
CA GLN A 92 17.08 -21.08 -2.48
C GLN A 92 15.81 -20.52 -3.15
N THR A 93 14.98 -19.77 -2.41
CA THR A 93 13.75 -19.18 -2.95
C THR A 93 13.95 -17.87 -3.72
N ILE A 94 15.15 -17.30 -3.74
CA ILE A 94 15.41 -16.04 -4.45
C ILE A 94 15.31 -16.21 -5.98
N SER A 95 14.98 -15.13 -6.67
CA SER A 95 14.69 -15.16 -8.11
C SER A 95 15.94 -14.74 -8.89
N PRO A 96 16.55 -15.64 -9.69
CA PRO A 96 17.89 -15.41 -10.25
C PRO A 96 17.98 -14.25 -11.25
N SER A 97 16.86 -13.68 -11.68
CA SER A 97 16.77 -12.63 -12.70
C SER A 97 16.43 -11.24 -12.16
N LYS A 98 16.47 -11.02 -10.85
CA LYS A 98 16.17 -9.72 -10.24
C LYS A 98 17.35 -8.74 -10.39
N ALA A 99 17.01 -7.45 -10.31
CA ALA A 99 17.98 -6.37 -10.40
C ALA A 99 18.90 -6.34 -9.18
N THR A 100 20.18 -6.06 -9.43
CA THR A 100 21.23 -6.02 -8.41
C THR A 100 21.24 -4.69 -7.66
N GLY A 101 21.52 -4.75 -6.36
CA GLY A 101 21.69 -3.57 -5.50
C GLY A 101 23.02 -2.85 -5.72
N VAL A 102 23.37 -1.99 -4.78
CA VAL A 102 24.64 -1.22 -4.79
C VAL A 102 25.88 -2.12 -4.63
N ASP A 103 25.71 -3.30 -4.04
CA ASP A 103 26.72 -4.33 -3.82
C ASP A 103 27.20 -5.02 -5.11
N LYS A 104 26.46 -4.85 -6.21
CA LYS A 104 26.74 -5.51 -7.50
C LYS A 104 26.77 -7.05 -7.42
N ILE A 105 26.16 -7.67 -6.40
CA ILE A 105 26.09 -9.12 -6.23
C ILE A 105 24.79 -9.68 -6.85
N PRO A 106 24.85 -10.45 -7.96
CA PRO A 106 23.64 -11.01 -8.57
C PRO A 106 22.98 -12.07 -7.67
N GLU A 107 21.64 -12.10 -7.60
CA GLU A 107 20.89 -13.11 -6.83
C GLU A 107 21.24 -14.55 -7.26
N LYS A 108 21.57 -14.77 -8.53
CA LYS A 108 22.02 -16.08 -9.03
C LYS A 108 23.26 -16.59 -8.29
N ILE A 109 24.22 -15.73 -7.99
CA ILE A 109 25.46 -16.11 -7.29
C ILE A 109 25.14 -16.50 -5.86
N LEU A 110 24.31 -15.72 -5.15
CA LEU A 110 23.89 -16.03 -3.78
C LEU A 110 23.16 -17.38 -3.69
N LYS A 111 22.33 -17.70 -4.68
CA LYS A 111 21.60 -18.98 -4.74
C LYS A 111 22.54 -20.17 -4.95
N LEU A 112 23.55 -20.02 -5.83
CA LEU A 112 24.56 -21.06 -6.07
C LEU A 112 25.49 -21.25 -4.87
N ALA A 113 25.87 -20.15 -4.21
CA ALA A 113 26.74 -20.16 -3.04
C ALA A 113 26.02 -20.53 -1.74
N ALA A 114 24.69 -20.66 -1.75
CA ALA A 114 23.87 -20.88 -0.57
C ALA A 114 24.34 -22.03 0.35
N PRO A 115 24.79 -23.21 -0.15
CA PRO A 115 25.28 -24.28 0.72
C PRO A 115 26.50 -23.86 1.57
N VAL A 116 27.30 -22.91 1.09
CA VAL A 116 28.53 -22.46 1.74
C VAL A 116 28.27 -21.23 2.63
N ILE A 117 27.50 -20.25 2.12
CA ILE A 117 27.35 -18.95 2.79
C ILE A 117 26.23 -18.92 3.84
N ALA A 118 25.31 -19.89 3.84
CA ALA A 118 24.14 -19.87 4.72
C ALA A 118 24.52 -19.81 6.21
N GLN A 119 25.52 -20.59 6.64
CA GLN A 119 25.98 -20.57 8.03
C GLN A 119 26.56 -19.21 8.43
N SER A 120 27.44 -18.65 7.61
CA SER A 120 28.07 -17.35 7.88
C SER A 120 27.04 -16.22 7.93
N LEU A 121 26.08 -16.21 7.00
CA LEU A 121 24.99 -15.24 7.00
C LEU A 121 24.08 -15.41 8.22
N THR A 122 23.83 -16.63 8.67
CA THR A 122 23.06 -16.90 9.89
C THR A 122 23.72 -16.29 11.12
N ASN A 123 25.03 -16.50 11.27
CA ASN A 123 25.79 -15.91 12.37
C ASN A 123 25.69 -14.37 12.33
N LEU A 124 25.79 -13.77 11.15
CA LEU A 124 25.67 -12.33 10.96
C LEU A 124 24.26 -11.80 11.29
N PHE A 125 23.21 -12.50 10.85
CA PHE A 125 21.82 -12.15 11.16
C PHE A 125 21.53 -12.28 12.66
N ASN A 126 22.01 -13.34 13.30
CA ASN A 126 21.86 -13.53 14.75
C ASN A 126 22.63 -12.48 15.55
N TYR A 127 23.82 -12.10 15.08
CA TYR A 127 24.56 -10.98 15.68
C TYR A 127 23.77 -9.67 15.58
N SER A 128 23.19 -9.35 14.42
CA SER A 128 22.32 -8.19 14.22
C SER A 128 21.08 -8.21 15.12
N ILE A 129 20.45 -9.38 15.30
CA ILE A 129 19.28 -9.58 16.17
C ILE A 129 19.66 -9.36 17.64
N THR A 130 20.73 -10.00 18.12
CA THR A 130 21.15 -9.94 19.54
C THR A 130 21.68 -8.56 19.94
N THR A 131 22.31 -7.83 19.02
CA THR A 131 22.78 -6.45 19.24
C THR A 131 21.72 -5.40 18.93
N GLU A 132 20.54 -5.81 18.49
CA GLU A 132 19.44 -4.94 18.04
C GLU A 132 19.87 -3.88 17.01
N THR A 133 20.91 -4.17 16.22
CA THR A 133 21.58 -3.20 15.35
C THR A 133 21.48 -3.61 13.89
N PHE A 134 20.73 -2.86 13.10
CA PHE A 134 20.66 -3.06 11.65
C PHE A 134 21.86 -2.39 10.94
N PRO A 135 22.66 -3.14 10.16
CA PRO A 135 23.85 -2.62 9.47
C PRO A 135 23.55 -1.42 8.56
N SER A 136 24.38 -0.39 8.62
CA SER A 136 24.24 0.84 7.82
C SER A 136 24.29 0.58 6.31
N GLU A 137 25.16 -0.32 5.89
CA GLU A 137 25.42 -0.72 4.52
C GLU A 137 24.19 -1.36 3.88
N TRP A 138 23.37 -2.04 4.69
CA TRP A 138 22.12 -2.65 4.26
C TRP A 138 21.00 -1.63 4.07
N LYS A 139 21.12 -0.43 4.65
CA LYS A 139 20.14 0.67 4.46
C LYS A 139 20.32 1.39 3.13
N ILE A 140 21.44 1.20 2.45
CA ILE A 140 21.76 1.90 1.19
C ILE A 140 21.01 1.23 0.04
N ALA A 141 20.10 1.98 -0.59
CA ALA A 141 19.34 1.52 -1.75
C ALA A 141 19.75 2.24 -3.03
N LYS A 142 19.79 1.51 -4.14
CA LYS A 142 19.84 2.11 -5.48
C LYS A 142 18.42 2.52 -5.88
N VAL A 143 18.15 3.81 -6.01
CA VAL A 143 16.83 4.34 -6.39
C VAL A 143 16.73 4.42 -7.92
N ILE A 144 15.69 3.82 -8.48
CA ILE A 144 15.35 3.93 -9.91
C ILE A 144 14.00 4.64 -10.05
N PRO A 145 13.93 5.82 -10.68
CA PRO A 145 12.67 6.46 -11.01
C PRO A 145 11.90 5.64 -12.06
N LEU A 146 10.70 5.19 -11.72
CA LEU A 146 9.79 4.51 -12.64
C LEU A 146 8.64 5.45 -13.01
N HIS A 147 8.47 5.72 -14.31
CA HIS A 147 7.36 6.53 -14.80
C HIS A 147 6.02 5.84 -14.51
N LYS A 148 5.08 6.59 -13.92
CA LYS A 148 3.74 6.12 -13.55
C LYS A 148 2.72 6.46 -14.63
N SER A 149 2.54 7.75 -14.91
CA SER A 149 1.49 8.28 -15.81
C SER A 149 1.72 9.77 -16.09
N GLY A 150 1.08 10.34 -17.10
CA GLY A 150 1.16 11.78 -17.38
C GLY A 150 2.49 12.24 -18.01
N PRO A 151 2.72 13.57 -18.12
CA PRO A 151 3.91 14.13 -18.75
C PRO A 151 5.23 13.67 -18.11
N ARG A 152 6.21 13.29 -18.94
CA ARG A 152 7.51 12.73 -18.50
C ARG A 152 8.49 13.76 -17.94
N ASN A 153 8.20 15.05 -18.09
CA ASN A 153 9.01 16.17 -17.63
C ASN A 153 8.67 16.60 -16.19
N LEU A 154 7.68 15.98 -15.54
CA LEU A 154 7.25 16.30 -14.18
C LEU A 154 7.70 15.22 -13.20
N LEU A 155 8.32 15.63 -12.09
CA LEU A 155 8.86 14.72 -11.07
C LEU A 155 7.78 13.89 -10.35
N ASP A 156 6.59 14.45 -10.10
CA ASP A 156 5.48 13.78 -9.40
C ASP A 156 4.89 12.59 -10.19
N ASN A 157 5.20 12.52 -11.48
CA ASN A 157 4.78 11.44 -12.37
C ASN A 157 5.69 10.21 -12.33
N TYR A 158 6.71 10.20 -11.46
CA TYR A 158 7.61 9.08 -11.24
C TYR A 158 7.48 8.52 -9.83
N ARG A 159 7.68 7.21 -9.70
CA ARG A 159 7.76 6.49 -8.43
C ARG A 159 9.21 6.09 -8.16
N PRO A 160 9.72 6.28 -6.94
CA PRO A 160 11.02 5.74 -6.58
C PRO A 160 10.90 4.23 -6.36
N ILE A 161 11.70 3.44 -7.09
CA ILE A 161 11.91 2.02 -6.79
C ILE A 161 13.27 1.86 -6.10
N SER A 162 13.23 1.52 -4.82
CA SER A 162 14.42 1.28 -4.00
C SER A 162 14.91 -0.16 -4.15
N ILE A 163 16.09 -0.35 -4.74
CA ILE A 163 16.75 -1.65 -4.88
C ILE A 163 17.79 -1.80 -3.78
N LEU A 164 17.40 -2.48 -2.71
CA LEU A 164 18.27 -2.85 -1.59
C LEU A 164 19.15 -4.07 -1.93
N PRO A 165 20.31 -4.24 -1.24
CA PRO A 165 21.10 -5.47 -1.26
C PRO A 165 20.24 -6.70 -0.99
N THR A 166 20.50 -7.81 -1.68
CA THR A 166 19.68 -9.03 -1.52
C THR A 166 19.76 -9.59 -0.11
N ILE A 167 20.95 -9.52 0.50
CA ILE A 167 21.18 -9.96 1.89
C ILE A 167 20.32 -9.15 2.87
N SER A 168 20.22 -7.83 2.67
CA SER A 168 19.31 -6.96 3.44
C SER A 168 17.87 -7.44 3.38
N LYS A 169 17.37 -7.70 2.17
CA LYS A 169 15.99 -8.19 1.95
C LYS A 169 15.72 -9.54 2.60
N ILE A 170 16.71 -10.43 2.63
CA ILE A 170 16.59 -11.72 3.33
C ILE A 170 16.46 -11.49 4.83
N PHE A 171 17.28 -10.60 5.39
CA PHE A 171 17.21 -10.25 6.81
C PHE A 171 15.88 -9.55 7.16
N GLU A 172 15.45 -8.56 6.38
CA GLU A 172 14.14 -7.92 6.51
C GLU A 172 12.99 -8.93 6.47
N LYS A 173 13.06 -9.93 5.59
CA LYS A 173 12.05 -11.00 5.50
C LYS A 173 12.03 -11.89 6.76
N ILE A 174 13.18 -12.14 7.39
CA ILE A 174 13.27 -12.86 8.67
C ILE A 174 12.57 -12.05 9.76
N ILE A 175 12.94 -10.78 9.90
CA ILE A 175 12.37 -9.85 10.88
C ILE A 175 10.85 -9.68 10.68
N TYR A 176 10.42 -9.45 9.44
CA TYR A 176 9.01 -9.38 9.05
C TYR A 176 8.24 -10.63 9.46
N ARG A 177 8.78 -11.84 9.23
CA ARG A 177 8.10 -13.09 9.60
C ARG A 177 7.85 -13.20 11.09
N GLN A 178 8.82 -12.81 11.92
CA GLN A 178 8.65 -12.85 13.38
C GLN A 178 7.60 -11.85 13.85
N ILE A 179 7.68 -10.60 13.38
CA ILE A 179 6.70 -9.54 13.66
C ILE A 179 5.30 -9.98 13.23
N PHE A 180 5.17 -10.43 11.99
CA PHE A 180 3.89 -10.81 11.40
C PHE A 180 3.27 -12.01 12.13
N THR A 181 4.07 -13.00 12.52
CA THR A 181 3.59 -14.15 13.31
C THR A 181 2.99 -13.68 14.62
N TYR A 182 3.71 -12.85 15.38
CA TYR A 182 3.18 -12.31 16.62
C TYR A 182 1.88 -11.53 16.41
N LEU A 183 1.83 -10.66 15.40
CA LEU A 183 0.66 -9.80 15.16
C LEU A 183 -0.60 -10.62 14.85
N ASN A 184 -0.46 -11.75 14.14
CA ASN A 184 -1.60 -12.65 13.88
C ASN A 184 -1.93 -13.53 15.09
N THR A 185 -0.95 -14.11 15.78
CA THR A 185 -1.21 -14.94 16.97
C THR A 185 -1.95 -14.17 18.06
N ASN A 186 -1.71 -12.86 18.18
CA ASN A 186 -2.39 -11.99 19.13
C ASN A 186 -3.63 -11.29 18.58
N ASN A 187 -4.08 -11.61 17.35
CA ASN A 187 -5.24 -11.00 16.69
C ASN A 187 -5.20 -9.45 16.67
N ILE A 188 -4.01 -8.88 16.51
CA ILE A 188 -3.81 -7.42 16.45
C ILE A 188 -4.21 -6.89 15.06
N ILE A 189 -3.96 -7.68 14.01
CA ILE A 189 -4.35 -7.34 12.65
C ILE A 189 -5.86 -7.50 12.46
N SER A 190 -6.51 -6.47 11.93
CA SER A 190 -7.93 -6.53 11.58
C SER A 190 -8.22 -7.70 10.63
N LYS A 191 -9.31 -8.41 10.90
CA LYS A 191 -9.82 -9.46 10.00
C LYS A 191 -10.23 -8.92 8.62
N TYR A 192 -10.49 -7.62 8.51
CA TYR A 192 -10.85 -6.93 7.27
C TYR A 192 -9.65 -6.31 6.54
N GLN A 193 -8.43 -6.54 7.03
CA GLN A 193 -7.22 -6.20 6.28
C GLN A 193 -6.89 -7.37 5.35
N PHE A 194 -6.95 -7.12 4.05
CA PHE A 194 -6.63 -8.10 3.01
C PHE A 194 -5.27 -7.83 2.35
N GLY A 195 -4.85 -6.56 2.29
CA GLY A 195 -3.56 -6.14 1.74
C GLY A 195 -2.37 -6.65 2.56
N PHE A 196 -1.30 -7.05 1.86
CA PHE A 196 -0.01 -7.44 2.44
C PHE A 196 -0.06 -8.60 3.46
N ARG A 197 -1.07 -9.47 3.36
CA ARG A 197 -1.21 -10.68 4.18
C ARG A 197 -1.04 -11.94 3.34
N PRO A 198 -0.38 -12.99 3.87
CA PRO A 198 -0.37 -14.29 3.22
C PRO A 198 -1.80 -14.84 3.17
N ASN A 199 -2.08 -15.60 2.12
CA ASN A 199 -3.38 -16.24 1.87
C ASN A 199 -4.56 -15.27 1.79
N HIS A 200 -4.31 -13.98 1.56
CA HIS A 200 -5.32 -13.00 1.21
C HIS A 200 -4.92 -12.36 -0.12
N SER A 201 -5.91 -12.03 -0.92
CA SER A 201 -5.76 -11.41 -2.21
C SER A 201 -6.69 -10.22 -2.35
N THR A 202 -6.46 -9.45 -3.40
CA THR A 202 -7.37 -8.37 -3.79
C THR A 202 -8.74 -8.92 -4.21
N ALA A 203 -8.80 -10.17 -4.70
CA ALA A 203 -10.05 -10.85 -5.01
C ALA A 203 -10.85 -11.18 -3.75
N ASP A 204 -10.21 -11.59 -2.66
CA ASP A 204 -10.90 -11.90 -1.40
C ASP A 204 -11.56 -10.65 -0.80
N ALA A 205 -10.86 -9.52 -0.83
CA ALA A 205 -11.39 -8.23 -0.38
C ALA A 205 -12.63 -7.81 -1.19
N LEU A 206 -12.54 -7.95 -2.51
CA LEU A 206 -13.63 -7.62 -3.41
C LEU A 206 -14.81 -8.55 -3.19
N LEU A 207 -14.59 -9.86 -3.15
CA LEU A 207 -15.62 -10.87 -2.93
C LEU A 207 -16.35 -10.64 -1.60
N HIS A 208 -15.61 -10.33 -0.53
CA HIS A 208 -16.18 -10.01 0.76
C HIS A 208 -17.12 -8.79 0.67
N SER A 209 -16.63 -7.71 0.06
CA SER A 209 -17.37 -6.46 -0.08
C SER A 209 -18.61 -6.62 -0.96
N THR A 210 -18.48 -7.26 -2.12
CA THR A 210 -19.59 -7.43 -3.07
C THR A 210 -20.65 -8.36 -2.52
N ASN A 211 -20.27 -9.44 -1.83
CA ASN A 211 -21.23 -10.34 -1.19
C ASN A 211 -22.07 -9.61 -0.12
N GLU A 212 -21.46 -8.71 0.65
CA GLU A 212 -22.20 -7.84 1.58
C GLU A 212 -23.16 -6.92 0.82
N TRP A 213 -22.69 -6.28 -0.26
CA TRP A 213 -23.53 -5.39 -1.06
C TRP A 213 -24.73 -6.12 -1.69
N TYR A 214 -24.52 -7.30 -2.27
CA TYR A 214 -25.60 -8.13 -2.84
C TYR A 214 -26.61 -8.55 -1.77
N THR A 215 -26.14 -8.99 -0.59
CA THR A 215 -27.03 -9.34 0.53
C THR A 215 -27.92 -8.16 0.95
N ASN A 216 -27.37 -6.95 0.91
CA ASN A 216 -28.12 -5.74 1.21
C ASN A 216 -29.11 -5.38 0.10
N LEU A 217 -28.76 -5.61 -1.18
CA LEU A 217 -29.66 -5.42 -2.31
C LEU A 217 -30.86 -6.38 -2.26
N ASP A 218 -30.65 -7.65 -1.90
CA ASP A 218 -31.72 -8.65 -1.73
C ASP A 218 -32.71 -8.26 -0.63
N ARG A 219 -32.23 -7.53 0.38
CA ARG A 219 -33.06 -6.92 1.45
C ARG A 219 -33.74 -5.62 1.02
N GLY A 220 -33.58 -5.21 -0.23
CA GLY A 220 -34.09 -3.95 -0.76
C GLY A 220 -33.41 -2.73 -0.13
N MET A 221 -32.17 -2.81 0.31
CA MET A 221 -31.41 -1.66 0.85
C MET A 221 -30.52 -1.01 -0.22
N PHE A 222 -30.02 0.20 0.06
CA PHE A 222 -28.95 0.82 -0.72
C PHE A 222 -27.60 0.57 -0.05
N ASN A 223 -26.52 0.59 -0.83
CA ASN A 223 -25.15 0.59 -0.33
C ASN A 223 -24.43 1.85 -0.81
N ILE A 224 -23.62 2.44 0.06
CA ILE A 224 -22.61 3.44 -0.32
C ILE A 224 -21.24 2.86 0.02
N ALA A 225 -20.37 2.79 -0.98
CA ALA A 225 -18.97 2.42 -0.83
C ALA A 225 -18.10 3.65 -1.05
N VAL A 226 -17.26 4.00 -0.06
CA VAL A 226 -16.30 5.10 -0.14
C VAL A 226 -14.89 4.54 -0.25
N PHE A 227 -14.22 4.89 -1.35
CA PHE A 227 -12.86 4.44 -1.66
C PHE A 227 -11.87 5.53 -1.24
N LEU A 228 -11.17 5.28 -0.13
CA LEU A 228 -10.19 6.21 0.44
C LEU A 228 -8.80 5.93 -0.14
N ASP A 229 -8.10 6.99 -0.59
CA ASP A 229 -6.71 6.91 -1.06
C ASP A 229 -5.84 7.80 -0.17
N LEU A 230 -4.83 7.23 0.48
CA LEU A 230 -3.88 8.00 1.29
C LEU A 230 -2.84 8.68 0.40
N LYS A 231 -2.51 9.93 0.72
CA LYS A 231 -1.50 10.70 -0.03
C LYS A 231 -0.10 10.31 0.41
N LYS A 232 0.62 9.58 -0.46
CA LYS A 232 2.03 9.18 -0.24
C LYS A 232 2.22 8.51 1.12
N ALA A 233 1.40 7.50 1.39
CA ALA A 233 1.28 6.89 2.71
C ALA A 233 2.62 6.43 3.29
N PHE A 234 3.43 5.66 2.55
CA PHE A 234 4.77 5.25 3.01
C PHE A 234 5.70 6.43 3.32
N ASP A 235 5.64 7.51 2.53
CA ASP A 235 6.51 8.68 2.69
C ASP A 235 6.06 9.58 3.85
N THR A 236 4.81 9.47 4.30
CA THR A 236 4.17 10.38 5.27
C THR A 236 4.02 9.78 6.67
N ILE A 237 4.37 8.51 6.86
CA ILE A 237 4.29 7.86 8.18
C ILE A 237 5.20 8.58 9.19
N ASN A 238 4.59 9.03 10.29
CA ASN A 238 5.36 9.58 11.40
C ASN A 238 6.01 8.46 12.22
N HIS A 239 7.35 8.36 12.15
CA HIS A 239 8.10 7.31 12.86
C HIS A 239 7.93 7.33 14.38
N LYS A 240 7.68 8.50 15.01
CA LYS A 240 7.43 8.58 16.46
C LYS A 240 6.08 7.96 16.81
N ILE A 241 5.02 8.36 16.10
CA ILE A 241 3.66 7.81 16.28
C ILE A 241 3.68 6.31 16.03
N LEU A 242 4.28 5.89 14.93
CA LEU A 242 4.48 4.48 14.63
C LEU A 242 5.15 3.81 15.83
N THR A 243 6.37 4.19 16.22
CA THR A 243 7.10 3.61 17.36
C THR A 243 6.30 3.57 18.67
N SER A 244 5.44 4.56 18.93
CA SER A 244 4.56 4.54 20.10
C SER A 244 3.42 3.52 19.99
N LYS A 245 2.73 3.43 18.84
CA LYS A 245 1.74 2.36 18.59
C LYS A 245 2.38 0.99 18.72
N LEU A 246 3.63 0.90 18.30
CA LEU A 246 4.42 -0.30 18.35
C LEU A 246 4.74 -0.73 19.77
N GLY A 247 5.21 0.21 20.60
CA GLY A 247 5.35 -0.03 22.03
C GLY A 247 4.05 -0.50 22.67
N PHE A 248 2.92 0.11 22.29
CA PHE A 248 1.60 -0.25 22.85
C PHE A 248 1.16 -1.69 22.53
N TYR A 249 1.30 -2.13 21.27
CA TYR A 249 0.94 -3.49 20.87
C TYR A 249 2.03 -4.53 21.19
N GLY A 250 3.08 -4.11 21.89
CA GLY A 250 4.23 -4.92 22.24
C GLY A 250 5.13 -5.27 21.06
N VAL A 251 4.93 -4.71 19.86
CA VAL A 251 5.59 -5.08 18.59
C VAL A 251 5.95 -3.87 17.78
N ARG A 252 7.10 -3.91 17.11
CA ARG A 252 7.50 -2.86 16.17
C ARG A 252 7.15 -3.08 14.67
N MET A 253 5.90 -2.81 14.17
CA MET A 253 5.45 -2.07 12.91
C MET A 253 3.96 -2.31 12.43
N PHE A 254 3.39 -1.44 11.54
CA PHE A 254 2.09 -1.60 10.80
C PHE A 254 1.97 -0.78 9.48
N ALA A 255 1.09 -1.20 8.53
CA ALA A 255 0.88 -0.67 7.16
C ALA A 255 -0.62 -0.47 6.77
N ASP A 256 -0.86 -0.02 5.52
CA ASP A 256 -1.96 0.81 5.01
C ASP A 256 -2.69 0.27 3.75
N ASP A 257 -4.03 0.32 3.81
CA ASP A 257 -5.03 0.48 2.74
C ASP A 257 -6.42 0.30 3.41
N THR A 258 -7.41 1.17 3.15
CA THR A 258 -8.71 1.11 3.87
C THR A 258 -9.88 1.54 2.98
N THR A 259 -10.98 0.78 3.03
CA THR A 259 -12.24 1.08 2.35
C THR A 259 -13.35 1.14 3.40
N LEU A 260 -14.26 2.10 3.26
CA LEU A 260 -15.37 2.32 4.20
C LEU A 260 -16.71 2.09 3.49
N THR A 261 -17.61 1.31 4.09
CA THR A 261 -18.92 0.95 3.51
C THR A 261 -20.05 1.22 4.50
N ALA A 262 -21.20 1.71 4.00
CA ALA A 262 -22.42 1.90 4.78
C ALA A 262 -23.66 1.44 3.99
N CYS A 263 -24.69 0.98 4.70
CA CYS A 263 -25.97 0.52 4.13
C CYS A 263 -27.17 1.04 4.93
N GLY A 264 -28.34 1.09 4.29
CA GLY A 264 -29.58 1.62 4.89
C GLY A 264 -30.79 1.57 3.95
N LYS A 265 -31.98 1.87 4.48
CA LYS A 265 -33.25 1.79 3.72
C LYS A 265 -33.58 3.10 3.01
N SER A 266 -33.06 4.22 3.52
CA SER A 266 -33.21 5.56 2.93
C SER A 266 -31.85 6.21 2.70
N LEU A 267 -31.76 7.11 1.72
CA LEU A 267 -30.52 7.84 1.44
C LEU A 267 -30.11 8.73 2.61
N LEU A 268 -31.07 9.36 3.29
CA LEU A 268 -30.81 10.24 4.44
C LEU A 268 -30.17 9.48 5.60
N GLU A 269 -30.63 8.25 5.85
CA GLU A 269 -30.05 7.37 6.87
C GLU A 269 -28.60 7.01 6.54
N ILE A 270 -28.33 6.61 5.29
CA ILE A 270 -26.97 6.23 4.86
C ILE A 270 -26.04 7.44 4.84
N GLU A 271 -26.51 8.57 4.35
CA GLU A 271 -25.76 9.83 4.31
C GLU A 271 -25.32 10.24 5.73
N SER A 272 -26.25 10.23 6.69
CA SER A 272 -25.94 10.54 8.08
C SER A 272 -24.89 9.58 8.65
N LYS A 273 -25.07 8.27 8.42
CA LYS A 273 -24.15 7.23 8.90
C LYS A 273 -22.75 7.36 8.30
N ILE A 274 -22.65 7.44 6.97
CA ILE A 274 -21.35 7.50 6.29
C ILE A 274 -20.62 8.82 6.59
N ASN A 275 -21.31 9.95 6.70
CA ASN A 275 -20.69 11.23 7.06
C ASN A 275 -20.17 11.21 8.51
N SER A 276 -20.91 10.58 9.43
CA SER A 276 -20.43 10.35 10.79
C SER A 276 -19.18 9.47 10.80
N ASP A 277 -19.16 8.38 10.04
CA ASP A 277 -18.01 7.47 9.96
C ASP A 277 -16.80 8.16 9.29
N LEU A 278 -17.01 8.97 8.25
CA LEU A 278 -15.96 9.77 7.61
C LEU A 278 -15.38 10.84 8.54
N ALA A 279 -16.20 11.45 9.40
CA ALA A 279 -15.73 12.37 10.42
C ALA A 279 -14.80 11.66 11.42
N ASN A 280 -15.16 10.46 11.86
CA ASN A 280 -14.33 9.63 12.74
C ASN A 280 -13.02 9.21 12.05
N VAL A 281 -13.08 8.77 10.79
CA VAL A 281 -11.89 8.42 10.00
C VAL A 281 -10.97 9.63 9.85
N ASN A 282 -11.52 10.81 9.57
CA ASN A 282 -10.72 12.01 9.45
C ASN A 282 -10.03 12.39 10.76
N ALA A 283 -10.75 12.34 11.89
CA ALA A 283 -10.17 12.58 13.20
C ALA A 283 -9.03 11.59 13.48
N TRP A 284 -9.22 10.31 13.16
CA TRP A 284 -8.16 9.29 13.25
C TRP A 284 -6.96 9.61 12.35
N LEU A 285 -7.18 10.03 11.10
CA LEU A 285 -6.10 10.37 10.17
C LEU A 285 -5.27 11.54 10.68
N LEU A 286 -5.91 12.61 11.15
CA LEU A 286 -5.22 13.77 11.70
C LEU A 286 -4.45 13.43 12.97
N ALA A 287 -5.03 12.62 13.88
CA ALA A 287 -4.35 12.11 15.07
C ALA A 287 -3.09 11.29 14.70
N ASN A 288 -3.08 10.66 13.53
CA ASN A 288 -1.97 9.88 12.98
C ASN A 288 -1.05 10.64 12.03
N LYS A 289 -1.29 11.94 11.80
CA LYS A 289 -0.57 12.79 10.85
C LYS A 289 -0.57 12.23 9.42
N LEU A 290 -1.68 11.59 9.03
CA LEU A 290 -1.92 11.10 7.68
C LEU A 290 -2.85 12.05 6.94
N SER A 291 -2.76 12.07 5.61
CA SER A 291 -3.66 12.86 4.77
C SER A 291 -4.28 12.02 3.65
N LEU A 292 -5.54 12.33 3.34
CA LEU A 292 -6.23 11.75 2.21
C LEU A 292 -5.88 12.50 0.93
N ASN A 293 -5.85 11.75 -0.15
CA ASN A 293 -5.85 12.28 -1.49
C ASN A 293 -7.30 12.51 -1.93
N LEU A 294 -7.82 13.71 -1.63
CA LEU A 294 -9.21 14.07 -1.92
C LEU A 294 -9.56 14.01 -3.41
N VAL A 295 -8.57 14.16 -4.31
CA VAL A 295 -8.79 14.07 -5.75
C VAL A 295 -9.02 12.62 -6.19
N LYS A 296 -8.38 11.65 -5.51
CA LYS A 296 -8.54 10.22 -5.80
C LYS A 296 -9.58 9.53 -4.92
N THR A 297 -10.06 10.21 -3.88
CA THR A 297 -11.10 9.71 -2.99
C THR A 297 -12.45 9.94 -3.67
N GLU A 298 -13.21 8.86 -3.85
CA GLU A 298 -14.50 8.87 -4.54
C GLU A 298 -15.48 7.88 -3.88
N TYR A 299 -16.76 8.06 -4.13
CA TYR A 299 -17.80 7.15 -3.65
C TYR A 299 -18.68 6.61 -4.77
N LEU A 300 -19.12 5.36 -4.60
CA LEU A 300 -20.05 4.66 -5.47
C LEU A 300 -21.35 4.38 -4.71
N LEU A 301 -22.47 4.88 -5.23
CA LEU A 301 -23.82 4.56 -4.74
C LEU A 301 -24.33 3.33 -5.49
N ILE A 302 -24.56 2.23 -4.77
CA ILE A 302 -24.92 0.94 -5.33
C ILE A 302 -26.37 0.59 -4.97
N GLY A 303 -27.15 0.17 -5.97
CA GLY A 303 -28.59 0.00 -5.85
C GLY A 303 -29.20 -0.70 -7.07
N SER A 304 -30.44 -1.17 -6.96
CA SER A 304 -31.17 -1.71 -8.11
C SER A 304 -31.44 -0.62 -9.15
N ARG A 305 -31.53 -1.00 -10.43
CA ARG A 305 -31.82 -0.05 -11.54
C ARG A 305 -33.05 0.80 -11.27
N SER A 306 -34.14 0.18 -10.81
CA SER A 306 -35.37 0.89 -10.46
C SER A 306 -35.14 1.92 -9.35
N LYS A 307 -34.42 1.56 -8.28
CA LYS A 307 -34.17 2.48 -7.16
C LYS A 307 -33.22 3.61 -7.52
N ILE A 308 -32.15 3.33 -8.26
CA ILE A 308 -31.20 4.37 -8.70
C ILE A 308 -31.86 5.32 -9.70
N ASN A 309 -32.66 4.82 -10.64
CA ASN A 309 -33.30 5.67 -11.65
C ASN A 309 -34.42 6.54 -11.08
N ASN A 310 -34.99 6.16 -9.92
CA ASN A 310 -36.05 6.89 -9.23
C ASN A 310 -35.51 7.81 -8.11
N LEU A 311 -34.21 8.09 -8.06
CA LEU A 311 -33.62 9.01 -7.09
C LEU A 311 -34.13 10.43 -7.33
N THR A 312 -34.70 11.06 -6.31
CA THR A 312 -35.14 12.47 -6.35
C THR A 312 -34.02 13.44 -5.94
N SER A 313 -32.98 12.95 -5.26
CA SER A 313 -31.82 13.72 -4.82
C SER A 313 -30.61 12.79 -4.62
N GLU A 314 -29.40 13.35 -4.78
CA GLU A 314 -28.15 12.63 -4.49
C GLU A 314 -27.72 12.79 -3.03
N PRO A 315 -27.08 11.77 -2.44
CA PRO A 315 -26.55 11.88 -1.09
C PRO A 315 -25.35 12.85 -1.04
N ASN A 316 -25.36 13.76 -0.08
CA ASN A 316 -24.29 14.72 0.13
C ASN A 316 -23.19 14.12 1.01
N ILE A 317 -22.23 13.42 0.39
CA ILE A 317 -21.12 12.80 1.09
C ILE A 317 -19.94 13.77 1.18
N VAL A 318 -19.52 14.09 2.39
CA VAL A 318 -18.49 15.11 2.65
C VAL A 318 -17.39 14.58 3.57
N ILE A 319 -16.17 15.06 3.35
CA ILE A 319 -15.04 14.90 4.27
C ILE A 319 -14.32 16.25 4.40
N ASN A 320 -14.07 16.71 5.63
CA ASN A 320 -13.53 18.05 5.90
C ASN A 320 -14.37 19.18 5.28
N ASN A 321 -15.70 19.06 5.32
CA ASN A 321 -16.64 19.99 4.68
C ASN A 321 -16.43 20.13 3.16
N ARG A 322 -15.71 19.19 2.53
CA ARG A 322 -15.52 19.13 1.08
C ARG A 322 -16.29 17.94 0.53
N PRO A 323 -17.05 18.12 -0.57
CA PRO A 323 -17.79 17.03 -1.18
C PRO A 323 -16.84 15.99 -1.77
N ILE A 324 -17.14 14.72 -1.54
CA ILE A 324 -16.49 13.60 -2.22
C ILE A 324 -17.19 13.39 -3.56
N LYS A 325 -16.40 13.17 -4.61
CA LYS A 325 -16.95 12.96 -5.95
C LYS A 325 -17.73 11.63 -6.01
N ARG A 326 -18.98 11.69 -6.46
CA ARG A 326 -19.76 10.52 -6.88
C ARG A 326 -19.23 10.00 -8.22
N VAL A 327 -19.09 8.69 -8.35
CA VAL A 327 -18.87 8.02 -9.63
C VAL A 327 -19.94 6.95 -9.87
N THR A 328 -20.20 6.64 -11.14
CA THR A 328 -21.10 5.54 -11.55
C THR A 328 -20.33 4.24 -11.78
N GLU A 329 -19.01 4.34 -11.88
CA GLU A 329 -18.07 3.25 -12.06
C GLU A 329 -16.71 3.64 -11.46
N THR A 330 -16.01 2.69 -10.84
CA THR A 330 -14.63 2.89 -10.37
C THR A 330 -13.79 1.64 -10.59
N LYS A 331 -12.47 1.83 -10.69
CA LYS A 331 -11.50 0.74 -10.68
C LYS A 331 -10.99 0.52 -9.27
N SER A 332 -11.46 -0.54 -8.62
CA SER A 332 -10.95 -0.97 -7.32
C SER A 332 -10.26 -2.32 -7.46
N LEU A 333 -9.07 -2.45 -6.86
CA LEU A 333 -8.36 -3.73 -6.77
C LEU A 333 -8.11 -4.43 -8.12
N GLY A 334 -8.05 -3.65 -9.21
CA GLY A 334 -7.81 -4.11 -10.58
C GLY A 334 -9.08 -4.43 -11.38
N ILE A 335 -10.26 -4.35 -10.77
CA ILE A 335 -11.56 -4.67 -11.36
C ILE A 335 -12.40 -3.39 -11.49
N LEU A 336 -13.16 -3.29 -12.59
CA LEU A 336 -14.13 -2.20 -12.77
C LEU A 336 -15.45 -2.62 -12.11
N ILE A 337 -15.96 -1.74 -11.26
CA ILE A 337 -17.20 -1.95 -10.51
C ILE A 337 -18.15 -0.82 -10.87
N ASP A 338 -19.32 -1.15 -11.40
CA ASP A 338 -20.39 -0.21 -11.70
C ASP A 338 -21.45 -0.16 -10.58
N GLN A 339 -22.24 0.91 -10.55
CA GLN A 339 -23.28 1.16 -9.56
C GLN A 339 -24.42 0.12 -9.51
N PHE A 340 -24.54 -0.74 -10.53
CA PHE A 340 -25.52 -1.83 -10.57
C PHE A 340 -24.90 -3.20 -10.29
N LEU A 341 -23.58 -3.26 -10.11
CA LEU A 341 -22.81 -4.51 -10.03
C LEU A 341 -23.12 -5.45 -11.22
N SER A 342 -23.25 -4.90 -12.42
CA SER A 342 -23.50 -5.72 -13.62
C SER A 342 -22.24 -6.33 -14.20
N TRP A 343 -21.07 -5.75 -13.91
CA TRP A 343 -19.75 -6.18 -14.39
C TRP A 343 -19.52 -6.00 -15.90
N ASP A 344 -20.48 -5.39 -16.61
CA ASP A 344 -20.46 -5.25 -18.08
C ASP A 344 -19.18 -4.55 -18.55
N SER A 345 -18.84 -3.40 -17.95
CA SER A 345 -17.65 -2.64 -18.32
C SER A 345 -16.34 -3.38 -18.02
N HIS A 346 -16.32 -4.21 -16.98
CA HIS A 346 -15.14 -5.03 -16.68
C HIS A 346 -14.95 -6.11 -17.74
N LEU A 347 -16.03 -6.78 -18.13
CA LEU A 347 -16.03 -7.78 -19.19
C LEU A 347 -15.62 -7.15 -20.53
N ASP A 348 -16.10 -5.94 -20.83
CA ASP A 348 -15.69 -5.20 -22.03
C ASP A 348 -14.21 -4.83 -22.02
N GLU A 349 -13.64 -4.41 -20.88
CA GLU A 349 -12.19 -4.14 -20.77
C GLU A 349 -11.35 -5.40 -20.98
N LEU A 350 -11.84 -6.56 -20.54
CA LEU A 350 -11.18 -7.85 -20.73
C LEU A 350 -11.28 -8.33 -22.19
N CYS A 351 -12.42 -8.17 -22.84
CA CYS A 351 -12.64 -8.55 -24.23
C CYS A 351 -11.86 -7.66 -25.23
N LYS A 352 -11.49 -6.44 -24.83
CA LYS A 352 -10.67 -5.51 -25.64
C LYS A 352 -9.16 -5.76 -25.57
N LYS A 353 -8.68 -6.64 -24.67
CA LYS A 353 -7.24 -6.91 -24.42
C LYS A 353 -6.75 -8.18 -25.09
#